data_AF-A0A3F2U2Z2-F1
#
_entry.id   AF-A0A3F2U2Z2-F1
#
_cell.length_a   1.000
_cell.length_b   1.000
_cell.length_c   1.000
_cell.angle_alpha   90.00
_cell.angle_beta   90.00
_cell.angle_gamma   90.00
#
_symmetry.space_group_name_H-M   'P 1'
#
loop_
_entity.id
_entity.type
_entity.pdbx_description
1 polymer ?
#
loop_
_entity_poly.entity_id
_entity_poly.type
_entity_poly.pdbx_seq_one_letter_code
_entity_poly.pdbx_strand_id
1 'polypeptide(L)'
;MSSEQSVLSSVLGLDSTAIKPVMGWYGPMFYHSFDVKPKRRGRKARQILAPIDELKTIQRAILEKLLSHVSPHPAATAFFAGRSIVSNARQHHGCRYLYKTDISDFFPSVTTGMVRVVLERHFPHLSQSAIDEIIRLTTHEGTLPQGAPTSPHLANLALYDFDDSLSRLCNEIGARYTRYADDVTVSAQDEYALSIAAGAIRSGFAELGLAQHPAKTRCFGPNCRKIVTGLDVSGEVIRPPRSFRKKAAALVRMSETYPKRMERHSPRVMGYLAHWQGTTPDDPELYNLKHRMRQLQRREAIADHTVNAVSSWAIEDDLKISF
;
A
#
# COMPACT_ATOMS: atom_id res chain seq x y z
N MET A 1 -28.86 27.02 16.57
CA MET A 1 -28.24 25.69 16.79
C MET A 1 -29.04 24.55 16.13
N SER A 2 -29.72 24.78 14.99
CA SER A 2 -30.62 23.78 14.37
C SER A 2 -30.44 23.59 12.86
N SER A 3 -29.48 24.26 12.21
CA SER A 3 -29.21 24.12 10.77
C SER A 3 -28.00 23.24 10.43
N GLU A 4 -27.09 23.01 11.38
CA GLU A 4 -25.83 22.28 11.15
C GLU A 4 -26.00 20.75 11.19
N GLN A 5 -27.11 20.22 11.73
CA GLN A 5 -27.38 18.77 11.82
C GLN A 5 -27.72 18.09 10.48
N SER A 6 -27.72 18.85 9.38
CA SER A 6 -28.47 18.51 8.17
C SER A 6 -27.65 17.88 7.04
N VAL A 7 -26.33 18.10 6.94
CA VAL A 7 -25.62 17.74 5.69
C VAL A 7 -25.00 16.35 5.72
N LEU A 8 -24.28 15.95 6.77
CA LEU A 8 -23.79 14.55 6.84
C LEU A 8 -24.94 13.53 6.98
N SER A 9 -26.02 13.90 7.67
CA SER A 9 -27.20 13.02 7.77
C SER A 9 -27.90 12.85 6.41
N SER A 10 -28.02 13.94 5.61
CA SER A 10 -28.62 13.88 4.27
C SER A 10 -27.70 13.29 3.20
N VAL A 11 -26.39 13.58 3.24
CA VAL A 11 -25.40 13.11 2.24
C VAL A 11 -24.94 11.68 2.53
N LEU A 12 -24.74 11.32 3.80
CA LEU A 12 -24.25 9.99 4.17
C LEU A 12 -25.35 9.06 4.67
N GLY A 13 -26.59 9.52 4.83
CA GLY A 13 -27.70 8.70 5.34
C GLY A 13 -27.43 8.11 6.74
N LEU A 14 -26.66 8.83 7.56
CA LEU A 14 -26.30 8.43 8.92
C LEU A 14 -27.25 9.11 9.92
N ASP A 15 -27.70 8.38 10.94
CA ASP A 15 -28.50 8.97 12.02
C ASP A 15 -27.68 10.04 12.77
N SER A 16 -28.28 11.23 12.89
CA SER A 16 -27.75 12.39 13.61
C SER A 16 -27.29 12.09 15.05
N THR A 17 -27.82 11.04 15.68
CA THR A 17 -27.43 10.60 17.02
C THR A 17 -26.03 9.96 17.06
N ALA A 18 -25.60 9.29 15.99
CA ALA A 18 -24.27 8.69 15.87
C ALA A 18 -23.17 9.72 15.60
N ILE A 19 -23.54 10.90 15.09
CA ILE A 19 -22.61 11.98 14.72
C ILE A 19 -22.32 12.91 15.91
N LYS A 20 -23.30 13.09 16.82
CA LYS A 20 -23.21 14.00 17.99
C LYS A 20 -21.99 13.79 18.91
N PRO A 21 -21.54 12.57 19.25
CA PRO A 21 -20.38 12.37 20.13
C PRO A 21 -19.06 12.82 19.52
N VAL A 22 -18.95 12.81 18.18
CA VAL A 22 -17.71 13.13 17.45
C VAL A 22 -17.55 14.63 17.20
N MET A 23 -18.61 15.41 17.43
CA MET A 23 -18.71 16.82 17.06
C MET A 23 -18.55 17.80 18.23
N GLY A 24 -18.57 17.31 19.47
CA GLY A 24 -18.40 18.14 20.66
C GLY A 24 -16.92 18.36 21.00
N TRP A 25 -16.46 19.62 20.96
CA TRP A 25 -15.32 20.27 21.66
C TRP A 25 -14.01 19.50 21.98
N TYR A 26 -13.75 18.33 21.38
CA TYR A 26 -12.61 17.48 21.69
C TYR A 26 -11.94 16.90 20.44
N GLY A 27 -11.70 17.75 19.44
CA GLY A 27 -10.98 17.40 18.19
C GLY A 27 -9.68 16.56 18.34
N PRO A 28 -8.89 16.65 19.44
CA PRO A 28 -7.71 15.81 19.64
C PRO A 28 -7.98 14.36 20.09
N MET A 29 -9.19 14.02 20.56
CA MET A 29 -9.43 12.71 21.21
C MET A 29 -9.88 11.58 20.27
N PHE A 30 -10.11 11.86 18.98
CA PHE A 30 -10.62 10.87 18.03
C PHE A 30 -9.53 10.06 17.30
N TYR A 31 -8.26 10.39 17.55
CA TYR A 31 -7.13 9.65 17.01
C TYR A 31 -6.24 9.16 18.15
N HIS A 32 -5.83 7.91 18.08
CA HIS A 32 -4.79 7.38 18.95
C HIS A 32 -3.49 7.25 18.16
N SER A 33 -2.42 7.83 18.72
CA SER A 33 -1.09 7.75 18.13
C SER A 33 -0.36 6.52 18.64
N PHE A 34 0.29 5.79 17.74
CA PHE A 34 1.20 4.72 18.11
C PHE A 34 2.33 4.57 17.10
N ASP A 35 3.49 4.15 17.58
CA ASP A 35 4.66 3.95 16.75
C ASP A 35 4.73 2.54 16.19
N VAL A 36 4.74 2.42 14.87
CA VAL A 36 5.10 1.18 14.20
C VAL A 36 6.61 1.13 14.05
N LYS A 37 7.22 0.23 14.83
CA LYS A 37 8.65 -0.05 14.74
C LYS A 37 9.03 -0.45 13.31
N PRO A 38 10.12 0.10 12.76
CA PRO A 38 10.49 -0.17 11.39
C PRO A 38 10.97 -1.62 11.23
N LYS A 39 10.60 -2.23 10.11
CA LYS A 39 11.02 -3.60 9.75
C LYS A 39 12.54 -3.75 9.53
N ARG A 40 13.30 -2.65 9.47
CA ARG A 40 14.77 -2.62 9.35
C ARG A 40 15.37 -1.81 10.50
N ARG A 41 16.37 -2.39 11.16
CA ARG A 41 17.12 -1.76 12.26
C ARG A 41 17.74 -0.45 11.78
N GLY A 42 17.59 0.63 12.55
CA GLY A 42 18.16 1.96 12.25
C GLY A 42 17.28 2.90 11.41
N ARG A 43 16.04 2.54 11.07
CA ARG A 43 15.08 3.50 10.51
C ARG A 43 14.25 4.16 11.62
N LYS A 44 13.67 5.33 11.35
CA LYS A 44 12.70 5.97 12.24
C LYS A 44 11.43 5.13 12.34
N ALA A 45 10.84 5.10 13.53
CA ALA A 45 9.48 4.60 13.70
C ALA A 45 8.52 5.45 12.88
N ARG A 46 7.44 4.81 12.43
CA ARG A 46 6.36 5.50 11.73
C ARG A 46 5.24 5.70 12.74
N GLN A 47 4.97 6.95 13.08
CA GLN A 47 3.80 7.29 13.88
C GLN A 47 2.55 7.05 13.04
N ILE A 48 1.63 6.26 13.56
CA ILE A 48 0.30 6.04 12.99
C ILE A 48 -0.69 6.79 13.85
N LEU A 49 -1.58 7.54 13.21
CA LEU A 49 -2.71 8.22 13.81
C LEU A 49 -3.96 7.44 13.39
N ALA A 50 -4.33 6.44 14.20
CA ALA A 50 -5.50 5.63 13.91
C ALA A 50 -6.76 6.29 14.46
N PRO A 51 -7.81 6.46 13.65
CA PRO A 51 -9.10 6.94 14.15
C PRO A 51 -9.70 5.89 15.10
N ILE A 52 -10.41 6.36 16.13
CA ILE A 52 -11.29 5.50 16.93
C ILE A 52 -12.39 4.87 16.06
N ASP A 53 -12.99 3.78 16.53
CA ASP A 53 -13.90 2.98 15.69
C ASP A 53 -15.14 3.76 15.21
N GLU A 54 -15.65 4.69 16.01
CA GLU A 54 -16.75 5.59 15.65
C GLU A 54 -16.36 6.51 14.49
N LEU A 55 -15.22 7.21 14.62
CA LEU A 55 -14.72 8.08 13.57
C LEU A 55 -14.38 7.28 12.30
N LYS A 56 -13.77 6.11 12.46
CA LYS A 56 -13.44 5.20 11.35
C LYS A 56 -14.69 4.76 10.59
N THR A 57 -15.81 4.55 11.28
CA THR A 57 -17.10 4.21 10.68
C THR A 57 -17.62 5.37 9.83
N ILE A 58 -17.58 6.59 10.37
CA ILE A 58 -17.97 7.81 9.64
C ILE A 58 -17.07 8.02 8.41
N GLN A 59 -15.76 7.89 8.57
CA GLN A 59 -14.80 8.05 7.48
C GLN A 59 -14.99 6.99 6.38
N ARG A 60 -15.33 5.75 6.73
CA ARG A 60 -15.72 4.74 5.73
C ARG A 60 -16.98 5.15 4.97
N ALA A 61 -18.00 5.65 5.67
CA ALA A 61 -19.21 6.13 5.01
C ALA A 61 -18.89 7.30 4.06
N ILE A 62 -18.04 8.26 4.46
CA ILE A 62 -17.55 9.33 3.58
C ILE A 62 -16.83 8.76 2.36
N LEU A 63 -15.92 7.80 2.56
CA LEU A 63 -15.20 7.18 1.46
C LEU A 63 -16.17 6.50 0.48
N GLU A 64 -17.07 5.67 0.98
CA GLU A 64 -17.94 4.83 0.17
C GLU A 64 -19.03 5.64 -0.54
N LYS A 65 -19.70 6.55 0.17
CA LYS A 65 -20.89 7.26 -0.34
C LYS A 65 -20.59 8.58 -1.04
N LEU A 66 -19.39 9.13 -0.86
CA LEU A 66 -19.01 10.42 -1.44
C LEU A 66 -17.75 10.29 -2.29
N LEU A 67 -16.62 9.95 -1.68
CA LEU A 67 -15.32 10.07 -2.34
C LEU A 67 -15.10 9.03 -3.46
N SER A 68 -15.64 7.81 -3.31
CA SER A 68 -15.45 6.71 -4.25
C SER A 68 -16.03 6.97 -5.64
N HIS A 69 -16.98 7.92 -5.75
CA HIS A 69 -17.57 8.35 -7.02
C HIS A 69 -16.62 9.20 -7.86
N VAL A 70 -15.53 9.69 -7.29
CA VAL A 70 -14.51 10.47 -7.99
C VAL A 70 -13.28 9.60 -8.20
N SER A 71 -12.90 9.42 -9.46
CA SER A 71 -11.73 8.64 -9.82
C SER A 71 -10.45 9.48 -9.73
N PRO A 72 -9.40 8.99 -9.04
CA PRO A 72 -8.08 9.59 -9.13
C PRO A 72 -7.48 9.48 -10.54
N HIS A 73 -6.38 10.20 -10.77
CA HIS A 73 -5.68 10.14 -12.04
C HIS A 73 -5.16 8.72 -12.32
N PRO A 74 -5.27 8.16 -13.54
CA PRO A 74 -4.86 6.79 -13.85
C PRO A 74 -3.39 6.45 -13.57
N ALA A 75 -2.51 7.46 -13.53
CA ALA A 75 -1.11 7.31 -13.16
C ALA A 75 -0.89 7.06 -11.66
N ALA A 76 -1.86 7.43 -10.81
CA ALA A 76 -1.88 7.12 -9.39
C ALA A 76 -2.35 5.67 -9.17
N THR A 77 -1.41 4.74 -9.14
CA THR A 77 -1.70 3.29 -9.17
C THR A 77 -1.87 2.65 -7.79
N ALA A 78 -1.65 3.41 -6.71
CA ALA A 78 -1.90 2.92 -5.36
C ALA A 78 -3.35 3.13 -4.93
N PHE A 79 -3.86 2.24 -4.07
CA PHE A 79 -5.18 2.33 -3.43
C PHE A 79 -6.37 2.30 -4.38
N PHE A 80 -6.18 1.76 -5.59
CA PHE A 80 -7.23 1.64 -6.60
C PHE A 80 -7.55 0.17 -6.90
N ALA A 81 -8.84 -0.14 -7.05
CA ALA A 81 -9.27 -1.49 -7.39
C ALA A 81 -8.68 -1.94 -8.74
N GLY A 82 -8.17 -3.16 -8.81
CA GLY A 82 -7.56 -3.71 -10.04
C GLY A 82 -6.13 -3.22 -10.33
N ARG A 83 -5.58 -2.29 -9.54
CA ARG A 83 -4.16 -1.91 -9.60
C ARG A 83 -3.35 -2.67 -8.56
N SER A 84 -2.11 -2.97 -8.90
CA SER A 84 -1.17 -3.69 -8.05
C SER A 84 0.25 -3.17 -8.26
N ILE A 85 1.14 -3.55 -7.32
CA ILE A 85 2.58 -3.33 -7.48
C ILE A 85 3.13 -3.88 -8.80
N VAL A 86 2.52 -4.93 -9.34
CA VAL A 86 2.90 -5.54 -10.61
C VAL A 86 2.45 -4.66 -11.77
N SER A 87 1.19 -4.19 -11.75
CA SER A 87 0.69 -3.29 -12.79
C SER A 87 1.48 -1.98 -12.86
N ASN A 88 1.93 -1.46 -11.71
CA ASN A 88 2.79 -0.29 -11.64
C ASN A 88 4.18 -0.57 -12.24
N ALA A 89 4.83 -1.64 -11.78
CA ALA A 89 6.16 -2.03 -12.28
C ALA A 89 6.15 -2.32 -13.79
N ARG A 90 5.06 -2.90 -14.33
CA ARG A 90 4.90 -3.20 -15.76
C ARG A 90 5.04 -1.98 -16.66
N GLN A 91 4.62 -0.80 -16.20
CA GLN A 91 4.75 0.42 -17.01
C GLN A 91 6.21 0.77 -17.32
N HIS A 92 7.14 0.36 -16.45
CA HIS A 92 8.56 0.69 -16.56
C HIS A 92 9.44 -0.49 -17.03
N HIS A 93 8.81 -1.58 -17.49
CA HIS A 93 9.54 -2.77 -17.96
C HIS A 93 10.41 -2.46 -19.18
N GLY A 94 11.67 -2.93 -19.16
CA GLY A 94 12.60 -2.78 -20.28
C GLY A 94 13.12 -1.35 -20.49
N CYS A 95 12.97 -0.45 -19.51
CA CYS A 95 13.52 0.90 -19.64
C CYS A 95 15.05 0.94 -19.50
N ARG A 96 15.68 1.81 -20.31
CA ARG A 96 17.12 2.08 -20.21
C ARG A 96 17.44 3.01 -19.03
N TYR A 97 16.62 4.02 -18.80
CA TYR A 97 16.80 5.00 -17.74
C TYR A 97 15.58 5.02 -16.81
N LEU A 98 15.83 5.18 -15.51
CA LEU A 98 14.79 5.29 -14.49
C LEU A 98 15.14 6.39 -13.49
N TYR A 99 14.19 7.25 -13.20
CA TYR A 99 14.21 8.18 -12.09
C TYR A 99 13.16 7.74 -11.09
N LYS A 100 13.54 7.69 -9.83
CA LYS A 100 12.68 7.30 -8.74
C LYS A 100 12.83 8.28 -7.60
N THR A 101 11.72 8.76 -7.05
CA THR A 101 11.70 9.61 -5.86
C THR A 101 10.51 9.25 -4.98
N ASP A 102 10.49 9.80 -3.78
CA ASP A 102 9.49 9.51 -2.76
C ASP A 102 9.12 10.82 -2.07
N ILE A 103 7.84 11.04 -1.84
CA ILE A 103 7.35 12.22 -1.13
C ILE A 103 7.57 12.01 0.38
N SER A 104 8.36 12.90 0.99
CA SER A 104 8.60 12.88 2.43
C SER A 104 7.30 13.13 3.17
N ASP A 105 7.03 12.32 4.18
CA ASP A 105 5.85 12.45 5.05
C ASP A 105 4.55 12.67 4.27
N PHE A 106 4.32 11.81 3.27
CA PHE A 106 3.26 11.97 2.26
C PHE A 106 1.88 12.36 2.79
N PHE A 107 1.32 11.67 3.78
CA PHE A 107 0.02 12.05 4.33
C PHE A 107 0.05 13.40 5.06
N PRO A 108 1.00 13.64 5.98
CA PRO A 108 1.22 14.98 6.54
C PRO A 108 1.47 16.09 5.50
N SER A 109 2.01 15.77 4.32
CA SER A 109 2.25 16.77 3.27
C SER A 109 0.97 17.22 2.54
N VAL A 110 -0.13 16.47 2.68
CA VAL A 110 -1.43 16.86 2.10
C VAL A 110 -2.23 17.65 3.13
N THR A 111 -2.38 18.95 2.88
CA THR A 111 -2.99 19.90 3.83
C THR A 111 -4.50 19.95 3.74
N THR A 112 -5.16 20.49 4.77
CA THR A 112 -6.59 20.83 4.74
C THR A 112 -6.97 21.72 3.56
N GLY A 113 -6.08 22.63 3.14
CA GLY A 113 -6.28 23.48 1.97
C GLY A 113 -6.39 22.66 0.68
N MET A 114 -5.50 21.68 0.48
CA MET A 114 -5.56 20.77 -0.67
C MET A 114 -6.84 19.93 -0.65
N VAL A 115 -7.23 19.42 0.54
CA VAL A 115 -8.48 18.66 0.70
C VAL A 115 -9.70 19.53 0.38
N ARG A 116 -9.71 20.80 0.81
CA ARG A 116 -10.79 21.74 0.47
C ARG A 116 -10.92 21.92 -1.03
N VAL A 117 -9.81 22.17 -1.73
CA VAL A 117 -9.81 22.32 -3.20
C VAL A 117 -10.39 21.10 -3.89
N VAL A 118 -10.03 19.89 -3.42
CA VAL A 118 -10.62 18.64 -3.93
C VAL A 118 -12.13 18.61 -3.73
N LEU A 119 -12.61 18.94 -2.52
CA LEU A 119 -14.02 18.88 -2.18
C LEU A 119 -14.85 19.91 -2.97
N GLU A 120 -14.38 21.15 -3.06
CA GLU A 120 -15.05 22.23 -3.81
C GLU A 120 -15.11 21.93 -5.30
N ARG A 121 -14.05 21.36 -5.87
CA ARG A 121 -13.99 21.01 -7.30
C ARG A 121 -14.95 19.88 -7.65
N HIS A 122 -14.94 18.79 -6.89
CA HIS A 122 -15.64 17.56 -7.26
C HIS A 122 -17.04 17.46 -6.66
N PHE A 123 -17.35 18.22 -5.63
CA PHE A 123 -18.65 18.22 -4.97
C PHE A 123 -19.21 19.63 -4.81
N PRO A 124 -19.41 20.38 -5.92
CA PRO A 124 -19.86 21.79 -5.88
C PRO A 124 -21.28 21.97 -5.33
N HIS A 125 -22.03 20.88 -5.16
CA HIS A 125 -23.36 20.86 -4.54
C HIS A 125 -23.30 20.90 -3.00
N LEU A 126 -22.14 20.63 -2.40
CA LEU A 126 -21.97 20.72 -0.96
C LEU A 126 -21.88 22.18 -0.51
N SER A 127 -22.54 22.51 0.60
CA SER A 127 -22.37 23.80 1.24
C SER A 127 -20.98 23.94 1.85
N GLN A 128 -20.51 25.17 2.04
CA GLN A 128 -19.21 25.44 2.69
C GLN A 128 -19.13 24.83 4.10
N SER A 129 -20.22 24.88 4.86
CA SER A 129 -20.30 24.24 6.18
C SER A 129 -20.13 22.72 6.11
N ALA A 130 -20.67 22.06 5.08
CA ALA A 130 -20.51 20.62 4.90
C ALA A 130 -19.07 20.25 4.50
N ILE A 131 -18.43 21.06 3.67
CA ILE A 131 -17.02 20.90 3.31
C ILE A 131 -16.14 21.01 4.57
N ASP A 132 -16.38 22.02 5.41
CA ASP A 132 -15.67 22.19 6.70
C ASP A 132 -15.86 20.98 7.61
N GLU A 133 -17.07 20.42 7.64
CA GLU A 133 -17.39 19.24 8.43
C GLU A 133 -16.61 18.00 7.97
N ILE A 134 -16.60 17.74 6.66
CA ILE A 134 -15.85 16.64 6.06
C ILE A 134 -14.35 16.81 6.31
N ILE A 135 -13.81 18.03 6.15
CA ILE A 135 -12.41 18.32 6.42
C ILE A 135 -12.08 18.01 7.88
N ARG A 136 -12.89 18.47 8.85
CA ARG A 136 -12.67 18.19 10.27
C ARG A 136 -12.68 16.69 10.57
N LEU A 137 -13.53 15.91 9.90
CA LEU A 137 -13.62 14.46 10.09
C LEU A 137 -12.51 13.67 9.40
N THR A 138 -11.87 14.23 8.37
CA THR A 138 -10.90 13.50 7.53
C THR A 138 -9.46 13.97 7.68
N THR A 139 -9.24 15.07 8.42
CA THR A 139 -7.91 15.64 8.69
C THR A 139 -7.64 15.67 10.19
N HIS A 140 -6.36 15.76 10.56
CA HIS A 140 -5.90 15.93 11.93
C HIS A 140 -4.72 16.90 11.92
N GLU A 141 -4.72 17.87 12.84
CA GLU A 141 -3.67 18.90 12.94
C GLU A 141 -3.32 19.57 11.59
N GLY A 142 -4.35 19.84 10.77
CA GLY A 142 -4.19 20.53 9.49
C GLY A 142 -3.77 19.66 8.30
N THR A 143 -3.62 18.35 8.48
CA THR A 143 -3.11 17.44 7.43
C THR A 143 -3.86 16.12 7.38
N LEU A 144 -3.60 15.27 6.38
CA LEU A 144 -4.16 13.92 6.35
C LEU A 144 -3.47 13.00 7.37
N PRO A 145 -4.22 12.33 8.26
CA PRO A 145 -3.64 11.39 9.23
C PRO A 145 -3.27 10.08 8.55
N GLN A 146 -2.13 9.53 8.96
CA GLN A 146 -1.71 8.18 8.56
C GLN A 146 -2.49 7.13 9.35
N GLY A 147 -3.47 6.49 8.70
CA GLY A 147 -4.28 5.43 9.31
C GLY A 147 -5.78 5.58 9.09
N ALA A 148 -6.24 6.79 8.71
CA ALA A 148 -7.63 7.00 8.33
C ALA A 148 -7.95 6.34 6.97
N PRO A 149 -9.16 5.78 6.79
CA PRO A 149 -9.56 5.10 5.57
C PRO A 149 -9.75 6.09 4.40
N THR A 150 -10.04 7.36 4.65
CA THR A 150 -10.21 8.40 3.62
C THR A 150 -8.89 8.95 3.08
N SER A 151 -7.84 9.01 3.92
CA SER A 151 -6.56 9.64 3.57
C SER A 151 -5.94 9.13 2.26
N PRO A 152 -5.90 7.82 1.95
CA PRO A 152 -5.33 7.33 0.70
C PRO A 152 -6.03 7.88 -0.56
N HIS A 153 -7.36 7.95 -0.55
CA HIS A 153 -8.13 8.42 -1.68
C HIS A 153 -8.05 9.94 -1.82
N LEU A 154 -8.19 10.66 -0.70
CA LEU A 154 -8.04 12.13 -0.68
C LEU A 154 -6.65 12.57 -1.14
N ALA A 155 -5.58 11.90 -0.70
CA ALA A 155 -4.22 12.20 -1.15
C ALA A 155 -4.04 11.98 -2.65
N ASN A 156 -4.67 10.94 -3.21
CA ASN A 156 -4.63 10.70 -4.64
C ASN A 156 -5.42 11.76 -5.44
N LEU A 157 -6.59 12.18 -4.96
CA LEU A 157 -7.36 13.26 -5.59
C LEU A 157 -6.63 14.60 -5.49
N ALA A 158 -5.99 14.89 -4.36
CA ALA A 158 -5.24 16.12 -4.12
C ALA A 158 -4.04 16.30 -5.07
N LEU A 159 -3.48 15.21 -5.60
CA LEU A 159 -2.38 15.25 -6.56
C LEU A 159 -2.83 15.04 -8.02
N TYR A 160 -4.13 15.08 -8.32
CA TYR A 160 -4.64 14.83 -9.66
C TYR A 160 -3.99 15.72 -10.73
N ASP A 161 -3.96 17.03 -10.51
CA ASP A 161 -3.43 17.98 -11.50
C ASP A 161 -1.93 17.82 -11.73
N PHE A 162 -1.21 17.47 -10.66
CA PHE A 162 0.21 17.14 -10.73
C PHE A 162 0.44 15.88 -11.56
N ASP A 163 -0.34 14.83 -11.30
CA ASP A 163 -0.23 13.57 -12.04
C ASP A 163 -0.60 13.76 -13.52
N ASP A 164 -1.63 14.55 -13.82
CA ASP A 164 -2.09 14.85 -15.18
C ASP A 164 -1.03 15.65 -15.95
N SER A 165 -0.50 16.72 -15.33
CA SER A 165 0.58 17.54 -15.92
C SER A 165 1.82 16.70 -16.26
N LEU A 166 2.28 15.87 -15.31
CA LEU A 166 3.44 15.02 -15.55
C LEU A 166 3.16 13.89 -16.55
N SER A 167 1.95 13.35 -16.57
CA SER A 167 1.57 12.32 -17.53
C SER A 167 1.58 12.88 -18.95
N ARG A 168 1.02 14.09 -19.15
CA ARG A 168 1.05 14.79 -20.45
C ARG A 168 2.48 15.06 -20.91
N LEU A 169 3.30 15.69 -20.05
CA LEU A 169 4.71 15.95 -20.36
C LEU A 169 5.48 14.67 -20.70
N CYS A 170 5.32 13.61 -19.90
CA CYS A 170 6.05 12.36 -20.13
C CYS A 170 5.64 11.72 -21.46
N ASN A 171 4.36 11.76 -21.82
CA ASN A 171 3.90 11.25 -23.11
C ASN A 171 4.51 12.03 -24.28
N GLU A 172 4.61 13.36 -24.17
CA GLU A 172 5.19 14.23 -25.21
C GLU A 172 6.67 13.94 -25.45
N ILE A 173 7.45 13.70 -24.39
CA ILE A 173 8.90 13.46 -24.48
C ILE A 173 9.27 11.97 -24.59
N GLY A 174 8.29 11.07 -24.76
CA GLY A 174 8.52 9.63 -24.88
C GLY A 174 8.98 8.94 -23.57
N ALA A 175 8.69 9.55 -22.42
CA ALA A 175 8.87 8.97 -21.10
C ALA A 175 7.57 8.31 -20.58
N ARG A 176 7.66 7.60 -19.46
CA ARG A 176 6.50 7.00 -18.78
C ARG A 176 6.53 7.36 -17.31
N TYR A 177 5.40 7.83 -16.81
CA TYR A 177 5.23 8.29 -15.44
C TYR A 177 4.21 7.42 -14.70
N THR A 178 4.52 7.09 -13.45
CA THR A 178 3.52 6.60 -12.49
C THR A 178 3.81 7.10 -11.09
N ARG A 179 2.77 7.12 -10.26
CA ARG A 179 2.85 7.36 -8.82
C ARG A 179 2.16 6.23 -8.06
N TYR A 180 2.88 5.59 -7.16
CA TYR A 180 2.36 4.59 -6.24
C TYR A 180 2.39 5.15 -4.82
N ALA A 181 1.30 5.82 -4.41
CA ALA A 181 1.22 6.56 -3.15
C ALA A 181 2.27 7.67 -3.09
N ASP A 182 3.26 7.52 -2.20
CA ASP A 182 4.41 8.40 -2.03
C ASP A 182 5.51 8.17 -3.09
N ASP A 183 5.55 6.99 -3.71
CA ASP A 183 6.60 6.57 -4.64
C ASP A 183 6.33 7.08 -6.07
N VAL A 184 7.11 8.02 -6.57
CA VAL A 184 7.02 8.55 -7.94
C VAL A 184 8.11 7.94 -8.80
N THR A 185 7.73 7.39 -9.95
CA THR A 185 8.65 6.74 -10.89
C THR A 185 8.47 7.29 -12.30
N VAL A 186 9.59 7.65 -12.92
CA VAL A 186 9.66 7.93 -14.35
C VAL A 186 10.65 6.99 -15.00
N SER A 187 10.32 6.49 -16.18
CA SER A 187 11.24 5.74 -17.03
C SER A 187 11.29 6.30 -18.44
N ALA A 188 12.45 6.23 -19.07
CA ALA A 188 12.62 6.62 -20.46
C ALA A 188 13.66 5.72 -21.15
N GLN A 189 13.64 5.73 -22.48
CA GLN A 189 14.71 5.13 -23.28
C GLN A 189 15.90 6.08 -23.47
N ASP A 190 15.63 7.38 -23.38
CA ASP A 190 16.57 8.47 -23.54
C ASP A 190 16.85 9.16 -22.20
N GLU A 191 18.11 9.54 -21.97
CA GLU A 191 18.54 10.16 -20.71
C GLU A 191 18.06 11.61 -20.58
N TYR A 192 18.00 12.33 -21.71
CA TYR A 192 17.58 13.71 -21.74
C TYR A 192 16.09 13.84 -21.39
N ALA A 193 15.23 13.01 -21.99
CA ALA A 193 13.83 12.87 -21.62
C ALA A 193 13.64 12.57 -20.12
N LEU A 194 14.47 11.67 -19.56
CA LEU A 194 14.44 11.39 -18.12
C LEU A 194 14.78 12.65 -17.30
N SER A 195 15.80 13.41 -17.72
CA SER A 195 16.25 14.60 -17.00
C SER A 195 15.20 15.73 -17.01
N ILE A 196 14.49 15.92 -18.12
CA ILE A 196 13.34 16.84 -18.23
C ILE A 196 12.26 16.45 -17.24
N ALA A 197 11.81 15.19 -17.27
CA ALA A 197 10.74 14.73 -16.39
C ALA A 197 11.14 14.80 -14.90
N ALA A 198 12.39 14.45 -14.57
CA ALA A 198 12.90 14.59 -13.21
C ALA A 198 12.96 16.06 -12.77
N GLY A 199 13.24 16.99 -13.68
CA GLY A 199 13.14 18.44 -13.46
C GLY A 199 11.72 18.88 -13.16
N ALA A 200 10.77 18.48 -14.01
CA ALA A 200 9.35 18.80 -13.84
C ALA A 200 8.78 18.25 -12.53
N ILE A 201 9.18 17.05 -12.10
CA ILE A 201 8.81 16.51 -10.78
C ILE A 201 9.31 17.41 -9.66
N ARG A 202 10.57 17.88 -9.72
CA ARG A 202 11.12 18.78 -8.68
C ARG A 202 10.36 20.10 -8.63
N SER A 203 10.09 20.70 -9.79
CA SER A 203 9.33 21.95 -9.88
C SER A 203 7.90 21.77 -9.36
N GLY A 204 7.18 20.74 -9.83
CA GLY A 204 5.81 20.48 -9.40
C GLY A 204 5.70 20.13 -7.91
N PHE A 205 6.68 19.44 -7.34
CA PHE A 205 6.75 19.26 -5.89
C PHE A 205 6.95 20.59 -5.14
N ALA A 206 7.86 21.44 -5.62
CA ALA A 206 8.10 22.74 -4.99
C ALA A 206 6.84 23.64 -5.04
N GLU A 207 6.13 23.66 -6.17
CA GLU A 207 4.87 24.40 -6.34
C GLU A 207 3.77 23.93 -5.36
N LEU A 208 3.72 22.64 -5.09
CA LEU A 208 2.77 22.04 -4.14
C LEU A 208 3.25 22.07 -2.68
N GLY A 209 4.45 22.59 -2.40
CA GLY A 209 5.04 22.55 -1.07
C GLY A 209 5.44 21.14 -0.59
N LEU A 210 5.63 20.20 -1.52
CA LEU A 210 6.04 18.82 -1.24
C LEU A 210 7.56 18.68 -1.23
N ALA A 211 8.08 17.85 -0.33
CA ALA A 211 9.51 17.60 -0.21
C ALA A 211 9.91 16.21 -0.75
N GLN A 212 10.95 16.15 -1.57
CA GLN A 212 11.56 14.87 -1.97
C GLN A 212 12.32 14.25 -0.80
N HIS A 213 12.23 12.93 -0.64
CA HIS A 213 13.03 12.21 0.33
C HIS A 213 14.45 11.96 -0.24
N PRO A 214 15.51 12.65 0.23
CA PRO A 214 16.80 12.64 -0.46
C PRO A 214 17.43 11.25 -0.57
N ALA A 215 17.35 10.45 0.51
CA ALA A 215 17.90 9.09 0.51
C ALA A 215 17.12 8.06 -0.33
N LYS A 216 15.93 8.43 -0.84
CA LYS A 216 15.10 7.58 -1.70
C LYS A 216 15.05 8.10 -3.15
N THR A 217 15.50 9.32 -3.40
CA THR A 217 15.65 9.89 -4.74
C THR A 217 16.88 9.32 -5.45
N ARG A 218 16.69 8.64 -6.58
CA ARG A 218 17.76 7.98 -7.33
C ARG A 218 17.51 8.00 -8.85
N CYS A 219 18.58 8.18 -9.61
CA CYS A 219 18.63 7.93 -11.05
C CYS A 219 19.33 6.59 -11.31
N PHE A 220 18.88 5.86 -12.32
CA PHE A 220 19.45 4.58 -12.75
C PHE A 220 19.68 4.62 -14.25
N GLY A 221 20.91 4.33 -14.67
CA GLY A 221 21.27 4.22 -16.09
C GLY A 221 21.04 2.82 -16.69
N PRO A 222 21.50 2.58 -17.92
CA PRO A 222 21.25 1.35 -18.67
C PRO A 222 21.70 0.08 -17.95
N ASN A 223 22.93 0.09 -17.43
CA ASN A 223 23.56 -1.07 -16.78
C ASN A 223 23.19 -1.20 -15.30
N CYS A 224 22.29 -0.34 -14.81
CA CYS A 224 21.82 -0.40 -13.45
C CYS A 224 20.58 -1.29 -13.35
N ARG A 225 20.52 -2.02 -12.24
CA ARG A 225 19.33 -2.71 -11.81
C ARG A 225 18.28 -1.71 -11.33
N LYS A 226 17.05 -1.88 -11.81
CA LYS A 226 15.93 -0.95 -11.62
C LYS A 226 14.83 -1.66 -10.83
N ILE A 227 14.49 -1.11 -9.67
CA ILE A 227 13.47 -1.68 -8.78
C ILE A 227 12.29 -0.72 -8.65
N VAL A 228 11.14 -1.12 -9.15
CA VAL A 228 9.87 -0.38 -9.05
C VAL A 228 8.91 -1.16 -8.18
N THR A 229 8.31 -0.51 -7.16
CA THR A 229 7.35 -1.15 -6.22
C THR A 229 7.79 -2.51 -5.66
N GLY A 230 9.11 -2.69 -5.48
CA GLY A 230 9.70 -3.93 -4.95
C GLY A 230 10.02 -5.01 -5.98
N LEU A 231 9.78 -4.76 -7.27
CA LEU A 231 10.01 -5.69 -8.38
C LEU A 231 11.14 -5.21 -9.28
N ASP A 232 11.91 -6.16 -9.79
CA ASP A 232 12.97 -5.91 -10.77
C ASP A 232 12.37 -5.77 -12.16
N VAL A 233 12.62 -4.64 -12.82
CA VAL A 233 12.07 -4.30 -14.15
C VAL A 233 13.16 -4.22 -15.23
N SER A 234 14.42 -4.52 -14.88
CA SER A 234 15.57 -4.42 -15.79
C SER A 234 15.73 -5.61 -16.74
N GLY A 235 15.17 -6.78 -16.41
CA GLY A 235 15.33 -8.00 -17.19
C GLY A 235 14.24 -8.19 -18.25
N GLU A 236 14.26 -9.34 -18.91
CA GLU A 236 13.21 -9.77 -19.86
C GLU A 236 11.85 -10.03 -19.18
N VAL A 237 11.88 -10.32 -17.89
CA VAL A 237 10.70 -10.64 -17.09
C VAL A 237 10.74 -9.86 -15.79
N ILE A 238 9.60 -9.26 -15.44
CA ILE A 238 9.40 -8.61 -14.14
C ILE A 238 9.30 -9.67 -13.07
N ARG A 239 10.14 -9.56 -12.05
CA ARG A 239 10.21 -10.57 -10.98
C ARG A 239 10.71 -10.01 -9.65
N PRO A 240 10.54 -10.74 -8.55
CA PRO A 240 11.09 -10.33 -7.27
C PRO A 240 12.61 -10.26 -7.31
N PRO A 241 13.22 -9.40 -6.49
CA PRO A 241 14.65 -9.23 -6.52
C PRO A 241 15.44 -10.49 -6.21
N ARG A 242 16.67 -10.63 -6.74
CA ARG A 242 17.53 -11.79 -6.42
C ARG A 242 17.71 -12.01 -4.91
N SER A 243 17.80 -10.93 -4.14
CA SER A 243 17.85 -10.99 -2.67
C SER A 243 16.56 -11.54 -2.03
N PHE A 244 15.40 -11.19 -2.60
CA PHE A 244 14.11 -11.75 -2.19
C PHE A 244 14.03 -13.24 -2.52
N ARG A 245 14.37 -13.61 -3.76
CA ARG A 245 14.35 -15.01 -4.24
C ARG A 245 15.28 -15.91 -3.44
N LYS A 246 16.53 -15.47 -3.21
CA LYS A 246 17.49 -16.15 -2.32
C LYS A 246 16.94 -16.36 -0.91
N LYS A 247 16.22 -15.36 -0.37
CA LYS A 247 15.60 -15.48 0.95
C LYS A 247 14.45 -16.48 0.97
N ALA A 248 13.59 -16.48 -0.05
CA ALA A 248 12.53 -17.47 -0.20
C ALA A 248 13.12 -18.89 -0.29
N ALA A 249 14.14 -19.08 -1.13
CA ALA A 249 14.84 -20.36 -1.26
C ALA A 249 15.50 -20.81 0.06
N ALA A 250 16.13 -19.89 0.80
CA ALA A 250 16.70 -20.19 2.10
C ALA A 250 15.64 -20.60 3.12
N LEU A 251 14.47 -19.96 3.13
CA LEU A 251 13.36 -20.33 4.02
C LEU A 251 12.84 -21.73 3.71
N VAL A 252 12.67 -22.09 2.44
CA VAL A 252 12.27 -23.44 2.03
C VAL A 252 13.30 -24.48 2.46
N ARG A 253 14.59 -24.21 2.23
CA ARG A 253 15.68 -25.09 2.69
C ARG A 253 15.67 -25.28 4.21
N MET A 254 15.44 -24.20 4.97
CA MET A 254 15.33 -24.28 6.43
C MET A 254 14.13 -25.10 6.85
N SER A 255 12.99 -25.00 6.15
CA SER A 255 11.81 -25.83 6.42
C SER A 255 12.09 -27.31 6.21
N GLU A 256 12.85 -27.69 5.18
CA GLU A 256 13.24 -29.09 4.97
C GLU A 256 14.24 -29.59 6.01
N THR A 257 15.17 -28.72 6.43
CA THR A 257 16.24 -29.11 7.38
C THR A 257 15.73 -29.17 8.82
N TYR A 258 14.79 -28.29 9.18
CA TYR A 258 14.29 -28.10 10.54
C TYR A 258 12.76 -27.96 10.58
N PRO A 259 11.99 -28.99 10.17
CA PRO A 259 10.53 -28.91 9.99
C PRO A 259 9.80 -28.42 11.25
N LYS A 260 10.00 -29.09 12.39
CA LYS A 260 9.40 -28.71 13.69
C LYS A 260 9.69 -27.26 14.10
N ARG A 261 10.90 -26.74 13.83
CA ARG A 261 11.27 -25.35 14.17
C ARG A 261 10.63 -24.33 13.23
N MET A 262 10.39 -24.74 11.99
CA MET A 262 9.92 -23.89 10.90
C MET A 262 8.41 -23.89 10.73
N GLU A 263 7.70 -24.80 11.39
CA GLU A 263 6.22 -24.90 11.40
C GLU A 263 5.56 -23.54 11.68
N ARG A 264 5.94 -22.88 12.78
CA ARG A 264 5.46 -21.52 13.14
C ARG A 264 5.77 -20.44 12.09
N HIS A 265 6.73 -20.70 11.21
CA HIS A 265 7.12 -19.80 10.13
C HIS A 265 6.53 -20.21 8.78
N SER A 266 5.79 -21.32 8.69
CA SER A 266 5.15 -21.80 7.45
C SER A 266 4.29 -20.73 6.76
N PRO A 267 3.43 -19.96 7.47
CA PRO A 267 2.67 -18.88 6.83
C PRO A 267 3.57 -17.82 6.18
N ARG A 268 4.72 -17.54 6.79
CA ARG A 268 5.71 -16.61 6.24
C ARG A 268 6.36 -17.18 4.98
N VAL A 269 6.75 -18.45 4.98
CA VAL A 269 7.35 -19.10 3.79
C VAL A 269 6.35 -19.09 2.64
N MET A 270 5.11 -19.51 2.90
CA MET A 270 4.03 -19.51 1.92
C MET A 270 3.74 -18.10 1.40
N GLY A 271 3.78 -17.08 2.26
CA GLY A 271 3.63 -15.68 1.84
C GLY A 271 4.72 -15.22 0.86
N TYR A 272 5.99 -15.64 1.06
CA TYR A 272 7.06 -15.33 0.10
C TYR A 272 6.82 -16.00 -1.26
N LEU A 273 6.43 -17.28 -1.25
CA LEU A 273 6.16 -18.04 -2.48
C LEU A 273 4.91 -17.52 -3.21
N ALA A 274 3.85 -17.19 -2.48
CA ALA A 274 2.63 -16.61 -3.04
C ALA A 274 2.88 -15.24 -3.66
N HIS A 275 3.67 -14.38 -3.00
CA HIS A 275 4.07 -13.10 -3.57
C HIS A 275 4.84 -13.28 -4.88
N TRP A 276 5.81 -14.20 -4.92
CA TRP A 276 6.55 -14.50 -6.14
C TRP A 276 5.63 -15.05 -7.23
N GLN A 277 4.72 -15.98 -6.90
CA GLN A 277 3.71 -16.51 -7.82
C GLN A 277 2.85 -15.42 -8.45
N GLY A 278 2.39 -14.43 -7.66
CA GLY A 278 1.59 -13.33 -8.16
C GLY A 278 2.35 -12.38 -9.09
N THR A 279 3.67 -12.44 -9.11
CA THR A 279 4.54 -11.56 -9.92
C THR A 279 5.05 -12.25 -11.18
N THR A 280 5.49 -13.50 -11.05
CA THR A 280 6.11 -14.29 -12.12
C THR A 280 5.71 -15.75 -11.95
N PRO A 281 4.51 -16.15 -12.40
CA PRO A 281 3.96 -17.46 -12.10
C PRO A 281 4.71 -18.63 -12.74
N ASP A 282 5.32 -18.38 -13.90
CA ASP A 282 6.00 -19.39 -14.73
C ASP A 282 7.52 -19.47 -14.44
N ASP A 283 7.98 -18.89 -13.34
CA ASP A 283 9.40 -18.93 -12.96
C ASP A 283 9.81 -20.38 -12.56
N PRO A 284 10.76 -21.03 -13.26
CA PRO A 284 11.15 -22.41 -12.97
C PRO A 284 11.73 -22.58 -11.55
N GLU A 285 12.41 -21.57 -11.02
CA GLU A 285 12.95 -21.59 -9.66
C GLU A 285 11.80 -21.65 -8.64
N LEU A 286 10.73 -20.87 -8.88
CA LEU A 286 9.54 -20.87 -8.05
C LEU A 286 8.81 -22.22 -8.09
N TYR A 287 8.65 -22.80 -9.29
CA TYR A 287 8.01 -24.12 -9.45
C TYR A 287 8.72 -25.18 -8.58
N ASN A 288 10.05 -25.23 -8.66
CA ASN A 288 10.87 -26.15 -7.86
C ASN A 288 10.66 -25.96 -6.35
N LEU A 289 10.70 -24.71 -5.87
CA LEU A 289 10.51 -24.39 -4.45
C LEU A 289 9.12 -24.77 -3.94
N LYS A 290 8.07 -24.51 -4.72
CA LYS A 290 6.70 -24.89 -4.35
C LYS A 290 6.52 -26.41 -4.34
N HIS A 291 7.10 -27.10 -5.31
CA HIS A 291 7.06 -28.56 -5.37
C HIS A 291 7.70 -29.18 -4.11
N ARG A 292 8.88 -28.69 -3.71
CA ARG A 292 9.57 -29.11 -2.48
C ARG A 292 8.74 -28.86 -1.23
N MET A 293 8.13 -27.68 -1.10
CA MET A 293 7.24 -27.39 0.03
C MET A 293 6.01 -28.30 0.08
N ARG A 294 5.40 -28.62 -1.07
CA ARG A 294 4.28 -29.58 -1.13
C ARG A 294 4.70 -30.98 -0.69
N GLN A 295 5.89 -31.43 -1.09
CA GLN A 295 6.42 -32.73 -0.65
C GLN A 295 6.65 -32.75 0.87
N LEU A 296 7.17 -31.67 1.45
CA LEU A 296 7.34 -31.55 2.89
C LEU A 296 6.00 -31.63 3.64
N GLN A 297 5.01 -30.86 3.21
CA GLN A 297 3.66 -30.87 3.81
C GLN A 297 2.99 -32.24 3.71
N ARG A 298 3.18 -32.96 2.59
CA ARG A 298 2.67 -34.34 2.45
C ARG A 298 3.34 -35.31 3.42
N ARG A 299 4.66 -35.21 3.61
CA ARG A 299 5.41 -36.05 4.54
C ARG A 299 4.99 -35.80 5.99
N GLU A 300 4.80 -34.54 6.37
CA GLU A 300 4.30 -34.15 7.70
C GLU A 300 2.88 -34.68 7.93
N ALA A 301 1.97 -34.49 6.97
CA ALA A 301 0.60 -35.00 7.07
C ALA A 301 0.54 -36.53 7.22
N ILE A 302 1.40 -37.27 6.51
CA ILE A 302 1.51 -38.73 6.67
C ILE A 302 2.04 -39.08 8.05
N ALA A 303 3.09 -38.40 8.51
CA ALA A 303 3.70 -38.62 9.84
C ALA A 303 2.67 -38.41 10.97
N ASP A 304 1.89 -37.33 10.91
CA ASP A 304 0.83 -37.05 11.88
C ASP A 304 -0.29 -38.09 11.84
N HIS A 305 -0.65 -38.58 10.64
CA HIS A 305 -1.64 -39.66 10.49
C HIS A 305 -1.15 -40.97 11.10
N THR A 306 0.12 -41.34 10.88
CA THR A 306 0.72 -42.53 11.50
C THR A 306 0.85 -42.41 13.01
N VAL A 307 1.20 -41.24 13.54
CA VAL A 307 1.28 -41.03 15.00
C VAL A 307 -0.11 -41.13 15.63
N ASN A 308 -1.13 -40.49 15.05
CA ASN A 308 -2.51 -40.58 15.54
C ASN A 308 -3.08 -42.01 15.43
N ALA A 309 -2.75 -42.75 14.36
CA ALA A 309 -3.13 -44.15 14.22
C ALA A 309 -2.47 -45.03 15.30
N VAL A 310 -1.17 -44.87 15.54
CA VAL A 310 -0.47 -45.63 16.60
C VAL A 310 -0.97 -45.26 18.00
N SER A 311 -1.32 -43.99 18.25
CA SER A 311 -1.96 -43.57 19.51
C SER A 311 -3.36 -44.14 19.68
N SER A 312 -4.14 -44.31 18.60
CA SER A 312 -5.45 -44.97 18.66
C SER A 312 -5.36 -46.47 18.93
N TRP A 313 -4.32 -47.14 18.42
CA TRP A 313 -4.05 -48.55 18.69
C TRP A 313 -3.58 -48.77 20.13
N ALA A 314 -2.77 -47.86 20.68
CA ALA A 314 -2.34 -47.93 22.08
C ALA A 314 -3.49 -47.74 23.09
N ILE A 315 -4.57 -47.04 22.72
CA ILE A 315 -5.75 -46.87 23.58
C ILE A 315 -6.69 -48.08 23.49
N GLU A 316 -6.73 -48.80 22.36
CA GLU A 316 -7.53 -50.02 22.22
C GLU A 316 -6.89 -51.24 22.90
N ASP A 317 -5.56 -51.31 23.00
CA ASP A 317 -4.86 -52.41 23.68
C ASP A 317 -4.87 -52.31 25.22
N ASP A 318 -4.94 -51.10 25.79
CA ASP A 318 -5.06 -50.90 27.26
C ASP A 318 -6.48 -51.20 27.81
N LEU A 319 -7.49 -51.33 26.95
CA LEU A 319 -8.86 -51.71 27.34
C LEU A 319 -9.11 -53.22 27.31
N LYS A 320 -8.10 -54.06 26.99
CA LYS A 320 -8.22 -55.53 26.97
C LYS A 320 -7.45 -56.26 28.07
N ILE A 321 -6.84 -55.55 29.02
CA ILE A 321 -6.19 -56.14 30.19
C ILE A 321 -6.88 -55.65 31.47
N SER A 322 -8.11 -56.12 31.68
CA SER A 322 -8.73 -56.20 33.00
C SER A 322 -9.63 -57.45 33.05
N PHE A 323 -8.98 -58.57 33.33
CA PHE A 323 -9.52 -59.72 34.05
C PHE A 323 -8.54 -60.07 35.16
#